data_AF-A0A4Y7PXN9-F1
#
_entry.id   AF-A0A4Y7PXN9-F1
#
_cell.length_a   1.000
_cell.length_b   1.000
_cell.length_c   1.000
_cell.angle_alpha   90.00
_cell.angle_beta   90.00
_cell.angle_gamma   90.00
#
_symmetry.space_group_name_H-M   'P 1'
#
loop_
_entity.id
_entity.type
_entity.pdbx_description
1 polymer ?
#
loop_
_entity_poly.entity_id
_entity_poly.type
_entity_poly.pdbx_seq_one_letter_code
_entity_poly.pdbx_strand_id
1 'polypeptide(L)'
;TAKGKYELNLFEVWWRNRSSMFAQRGYMLQPRYQPGWELSWMDTNIHPIYCEDSCKIMHWKILDAKRLFDGKTVIIKRVPLDSSEGHIAQSI
;
A
#
# COMPACT_ATOMS: atom_id res chain seq x y z
N THR A 1 17.66 -5.50 -16.12
CA THR A 1 16.23 -5.27 -16.46
C THR A 1 15.44 -5.14 -15.18
N ALA A 2 14.44 -4.26 -15.14
CA ALA A 2 13.60 -4.03 -13.95
C ALA A 2 12.75 -5.25 -13.50
N LYS A 3 12.69 -6.30 -14.34
CA LYS A 3 12.02 -7.57 -14.05
C LYS A 3 12.63 -8.23 -12.81
N GLY A 4 11.79 -8.58 -11.83
CA GLY A 4 12.16 -9.24 -10.57
C GLY A 4 12.51 -8.30 -9.40
N LYS A 5 13.28 -7.23 -9.59
CA LYS A 5 13.77 -6.41 -8.44
C LYS A 5 12.65 -5.66 -7.71
N TYR A 6 11.73 -5.09 -8.48
CA TYR A 6 10.66 -4.23 -7.98
C TYR A 6 9.27 -4.88 -8.01
N GLU A 7 9.20 -6.16 -8.38
CA GLU A 7 7.95 -6.93 -8.33
C GLU A 7 7.37 -6.96 -6.93
N LEU A 8 6.04 -6.94 -6.86
CA LEU A 8 5.30 -7.04 -5.61
C LEU A 8 5.46 -8.45 -5.04
N ASN A 9 5.89 -8.55 -3.78
CA ASN A 9 5.86 -9.81 -3.06
C ASN A 9 4.42 -10.24 -2.70
N LEU A 10 4.25 -11.46 -2.16
CA LEU A 10 2.92 -12.00 -1.81
C LEU A 10 2.11 -11.10 -0.87
N PHE A 11 2.76 -10.41 0.06
CA PHE A 11 2.10 -9.49 0.99
C PHE A 11 1.70 -8.18 0.32
N GLU A 12 2.54 -7.66 -0.57
CA GLU A 12 2.23 -6.47 -1.37
C GLU A 12 1.08 -6.75 -2.36
N VAL A 13 1.04 -7.94 -2.95
CA VAL A 13 -0.08 -8.40 -3.79
C VAL A 13 -1.39 -8.41 -3.01
N TRP A 14 -1.38 -8.81 -1.74
CA TRP A 14 -2.57 -8.79 -0.88
C TRP A 14 -3.15 -7.38 -0.74
N TRP A 15 -2.28 -6.37 -0.58
CA TRP A 15 -2.65 -4.95 -0.52
C TRP A 15 -3.16 -4.44 -1.86
N ARG A 16 -2.43 -4.70 -2.96
CA ARG A 16 -2.84 -4.31 -4.32
C ARG A 16 -4.24 -4.81 -4.66
N ASN A 17 -4.52 -6.09 -4.37
CA ASN A 17 -5.81 -6.71 -4.67
C ASN A 17 -6.99 -6.10 -3.88
N ARG A 18 -6.72 -5.29 -2.85
CA ARG A 18 -7.71 -4.60 -2.01
C ARG A 18 -7.72 -3.09 -2.20
N SER A 19 -6.90 -2.54 -3.09
CA SER A 19 -6.83 -1.09 -3.37
C SER A 19 -8.21 -0.50 -3.68
N SER A 20 -9.00 -1.17 -4.52
CA SER A 20 -10.37 -0.76 -4.86
C SER A 20 -11.31 -0.69 -3.65
N MET A 21 -11.18 -1.65 -2.73
CA MET A 21 -11.97 -1.70 -1.49
C MET A 21 -11.60 -0.55 -0.55
N PHE A 22 -10.31 -0.19 -0.46
CA PHE A 22 -9.87 0.98 0.31
C PHE A 22 -10.33 2.28 -0.32
N ALA A 23 -10.25 2.40 -1.65
CA ALA A 23 -10.70 3.58 -2.38
C ALA A 23 -12.20 3.85 -2.16
N GLN A 24 -13.03 2.81 -2.21
CA GLN A 24 -14.47 2.89 -1.90
C GLN A 24 -14.75 3.37 -0.47
N ARG A 25 -13.83 3.13 0.47
CA ARG A 25 -13.91 3.59 1.86
C ARG A 25 -13.25 4.95 2.10
N GLY A 26 -12.81 5.64 1.05
CA GLY A 26 -12.19 6.95 1.16
C GLY A 26 -10.69 6.90 1.47
N TYR A 27 -9.99 5.79 1.19
CA TYR A 27 -8.55 5.66 1.38
C TYR A 27 -7.85 5.27 0.08
N MET A 28 -6.89 6.09 -0.34
CA MET A 28 -6.07 5.83 -1.51
C MET A 28 -4.71 5.28 -1.07
N LEU A 29 -4.44 4.02 -1.39
CA LEU A 29 -3.13 3.43 -1.19
C LEU A 29 -2.10 4.10 -2.11
N GLN A 30 -0.81 3.98 -1.74
CA GLN A 30 0.30 4.44 -2.59
C GLN A 30 0.20 3.91 -4.03
N PRO A 31 0.74 4.64 -5.04
CA PRO A 31 0.67 4.26 -6.45
C PRO A 31 1.09 2.81 -6.73
N ARG A 32 2.14 2.31 -6.06
CA ARG A 32 2.63 0.91 -6.14
C ARG A 32 1.55 -0.17 -6.02
N TYR A 33 0.48 0.11 -5.29
CA TYR A 33 -0.62 -0.83 -5.03
C TYR A 33 -1.87 -0.56 -5.87
N GLN A 34 -1.81 0.37 -6.82
CA GLN A 34 -2.90 0.64 -7.75
C GLN A 34 -2.84 -0.33 -8.94
N PRO A 35 -4.00 -0.73 -9.50
CA PRO A 35 -4.03 -1.50 -10.74
C PRO A 35 -3.33 -0.74 -11.88
N GLY A 36 -2.48 -1.43 -12.64
CA GLY A 36 -1.77 -0.82 -13.78
C GLY A 36 -0.59 0.09 -13.39
N TRP A 37 -0.13 0.06 -12.13
CA TRP A 37 1.06 0.81 -11.74
C TRP A 37 2.30 0.37 -12.53
N GLU A 38 3.03 1.37 -13.01
CA GLU A 38 4.35 1.25 -13.62
C GLU A 38 5.37 2.00 -12.76
N LEU A 39 6.65 1.62 -12.82
CA LEU A 39 7.67 2.24 -11.98
C LEU A 39 7.74 3.73 -12.29
N SER A 40 7.63 4.61 -11.29
CA SER A 40 7.64 6.07 -11.51
C SER A 40 8.91 6.60 -12.19
N TRP A 41 9.99 5.82 -12.14
CA TRP A 41 11.26 6.13 -12.78
C TRP A 41 11.46 5.46 -14.15
N MET A 42 10.46 4.72 -14.66
CA MET A 42 10.51 4.22 -16.04
C MET A 42 10.73 5.41 -16.98
N ASP A 43 11.68 5.27 -17.90
CA ASP A 43 12.02 6.29 -18.91
C ASP A 43 12.50 7.64 -18.33
N THR A 44 12.99 7.63 -17.09
CA THR A 44 13.63 8.80 -16.46
C THR A 44 15.11 8.53 -16.13
N ASN A 45 15.86 9.60 -15.84
CA ASN A 45 17.21 9.51 -15.25
C ASN A 45 17.19 9.48 -13.71
N ILE A 46 16.03 9.29 -13.08
CA ILE A 46 15.90 9.29 -11.63
C ILE A 46 16.32 7.93 -11.11
N HIS A 47 17.28 7.92 -10.17
CA HIS A 47 17.68 6.68 -9.54
C HIS A 47 16.55 6.16 -8.64
N PRO A 48 16.17 4.86 -8.71
CA PRO A 48 15.00 4.32 -8.01
C PRO A 48 14.96 4.59 -6.51
N ILE A 49 16.12 4.69 -5.84
CA ILE A 49 16.22 4.98 -4.40
C ILE A 49 15.52 6.29 -3.98
N TYR A 50 15.32 7.21 -4.93
CA TYR A 50 14.63 8.49 -4.70
C TYR A 50 13.14 8.43 -5.00
N CYS A 51 12.65 7.29 -5.49
CA CYS A 51 11.26 7.06 -5.81
C CYS A 51 10.60 6.28 -4.66
N GLU A 52 9.58 6.87 -4.06
CA GLU A 52 8.84 6.29 -2.94
C GLU A 52 8.28 4.90 -3.27
N ASP A 53 7.75 4.73 -4.48
CA ASP A 53 7.19 3.49 -5.00
C ASP A 53 8.24 2.41 -5.32
N SER A 54 9.54 2.71 -5.14
CA SER A 54 10.62 1.72 -5.16
C SER A 54 10.75 0.95 -3.84
N CYS A 55 10.27 1.54 -2.74
CA CYS A 55 10.37 0.97 -1.41
C CYS A 55 9.39 -0.20 -1.24
N LYS A 56 9.90 -1.30 -0.69
CA LYS A 56 9.08 -2.44 -0.29
C LYS A 56 8.49 -2.19 1.09
N ILE A 57 7.32 -2.76 1.38
CA ILE A 57 6.79 -2.75 2.74
C ILE A 57 7.78 -3.40 3.72
N MET A 58 8.03 -2.73 4.84
CA MET A 58 8.86 -3.29 5.93
C MET A 58 8.12 -4.35 6.74
N HIS A 59 6.81 -4.13 6.98
CA HIS A 59 5.98 -5.07 7.72
C HIS A 59 4.72 -5.39 6.93
N TRP A 60 4.46 -6.68 6.70
CA TRP A 60 3.35 -7.15 5.88
C TRP A 60 1.93 -6.71 6.31
N LYS A 61 1.76 -6.26 7.57
CA LYS A 61 0.47 -5.83 8.15
C LYS A 61 0.25 -4.33 8.06
N ILE A 62 1.25 -3.54 7.66
CA ILE A 62 1.23 -2.09 7.80
C ILE A 62 1.46 -1.47 6.42
N LEU A 63 0.61 -0.51 6.07
CA LEU A 63 0.76 0.29 4.85
C LEU A 63 0.19 1.68 5.06
N ASP A 64 0.87 2.71 4.56
CA ASP A 64 0.34 4.07 4.53
C ASP A 64 -0.63 4.29 3.36
N ALA A 65 -1.51 5.26 3.55
CA ALA A 65 -2.49 5.68 2.56
C ALA A 65 -2.80 7.17 2.72
N LYS A 66 -3.40 7.76 1.70
CA LYS A 66 -4.03 9.08 1.80
C LYS A 66 -5.52 8.92 2.07
N ARG A 67 -6.02 9.54 3.12
CA ARG A 67 -7.45 9.67 3.36
C ARG A 67 -8.03 10.75 2.44
N LEU A 68 -9.03 10.41 1.66
CA LEU A 68 -9.46 11.23 0.53
C LEU A 68 -10.18 12.52 0.94
N PHE A 69 -10.88 12.53 2.08
CA PHE A 69 -11.67 13.71 2.45
C PHE A 69 -10.82 14.91 2.90
N ASP A 70 -9.67 14.67 3.52
CA ASP A 70 -8.78 15.73 4.03
C ASP A 70 -7.35 15.64 3.52
N GLY A 71 -7.05 14.66 2.66
CA GLY A 71 -5.72 14.44 2.08
C GLY A 71 -4.67 13.99 3.09
N LYS A 72 -5.04 13.70 4.35
CA LYS A 72 -4.05 13.34 5.39
C LYS A 72 -3.46 11.96 5.14
N THR A 73 -2.16 11.84 5.39
CA THR A 73 -1.49 10.55 5.45
C THR A 73 -1.93 9.80 6.69
N VAL A 74 -2.36 8.56 6.50
CA VAL A 74 -2.76 7.65 7.57
C VAL A 74 -2.00 6.34 7.44
N ILE A 75 -1.95 5.57 8.52
CA ILE A 75 -1.43 4.20 8.50
C ILE A 75 -2.61 3.25 8.62
N ILE A 76 -2.68 2.28 7.72
CA ILE A 76 -3.63 1.17 7.76
C ILE A 76 -2.92 -0.05 8.31
N LYS A 77 -3.47 -0.61 9.40
CA LYS A 77 -2.98 -1.84 10.01
C LYS A 77 -3.98 -2.97 9.78
N ARG A 78 -3.49 -4.09 9.24
CA ARG A 78 -4.25 -5.33 9.11
C ARG A 78 -4.24 -6.08 10.43
N VAL A 79 -5.43 -6.35 10.98
CA VAL A 79 -5.63 -7.02 12.26
C VAL A 79 -6.48 -8.28 12.06
N PRO A 80 -6.09 -9.45 12.60
CA PRO A 80 -6.96 -10.63 12.63
C PRO A 80 -8.22 -10.38 13.47
N LEU A 81 -9.38 -10.82 12.98
CA LEU A 81 -10.66 -10.57 13.64
C LEU A 81 -10.75 -11.22 15.03
N ASP A 82 -10.11 -12.37 15.19
CA ASP A 82 -10.05 -13.17 16.43
C ASP A 82 -9.00 -12.69 17.44
N SER A 83 -8.21 -11.67 17.09
CA SER A 83 -7.25 -11.08 18.03
C SER A 83 -7.93 -10.16 19.03
N SER A 84 -7.32 -9.94 20.20
CA SER A 84 -7.82 -8.95 21.18
C SER A 84 -7.97 -7.56 20.56
N GLU A 85 -7.04 -7.16 19.69
CA GLU A 85 -7.11 -5.90 18.93
C GLU A 85 -8.30 -5.89 17.97
N GLY A 86 -8.60 -7.03 17.32
CA GLY A 86 -9.76 -7.18 16.44
C GLY A 86 -11.08 -7.02 17.17
N HIS A 87 -11.21 -7.61 18.36
CA HIS A 87 -12.38 -7.44 19.22
C HIS A 87 -12.56 -5.97 19.64
N ILE A 88 -11.48 -5.28 20.04
CA ILE A 88 -11.53 -3.86 20.38
C ILE A 88 -11.97 -3.03 19.16
N ALA A 89 -11.39 -3.29 17.98
CA ALA A 89 -11.67 -2.52 16.76
C ALA A 89 -13.11 -2.67 16.23
N GLN A 90 -13.85 -3.71 16.63
CA GLN A 90 -15.26 -3.93 16.28
C GLN A 90 -16.22 -3.39 17.34
N SER A 91 -15.72 -3.06 18.53
CA SER A 91 -16.53 -2.61 19.67
C SER A 91 -16.79 -1.10 19.67
N ILE A 92 -16.40 -0.41 18.60
CA ILE A 92 -16.48 1.05 18.40
C ILE A 92 -17.45 1.41 17.28
#